data_AF-A0A3M1C9U3-F1
#
_entry.id   AF-A0A3M1C9U3-F1
#
_cell.length_a   1.000
_cell.length_b   1.000
_cell.length_c   1.000
_cell.angle_alpha   90.00
_cell.angle_beta   90.00
_cell.angle_gamma   90.00
#
_symmetry.space_group_name_H-M   'P 1'
#
loop_
_entity.id
_entity.type
_entity.pdbx_description
1 polymer ?
#
loop_
_entity_poly.entity_id
_entity_poly.type
_entity_poly.pdbx_seq_one_letter_code
_entity_poly.pdbx_strand_id
1 'polypeptide(L)'
;MSTARASVVVVSRGRPELLRRCLTGIGQSCHDRFEIVVVADPAGVAAVRAMGWANRVKLVAFDAANISAARNAGVSASAGEIVAFIDDDAVPEPTWLARLTAPFCDRAVEAAGGYVIGRNGISFQWRARAVDRTGFKVPVPHASDAPFTPEAPEGHVPVLEGTNCAFRRSTLARMGGFDPGFRFYLDETDLCVRLAREGAGLRIVPMAQVHHGYAASDRRAADRAPRSLEDIGASLALFLRKHAPEHALAAARADHREAQRRALLRHMVNGALEPRDVAALLETFERGFEAGLARALSRELPPLPAPDRPFLPFPRPAFSGVSRKVAGRLWAGARLRRAAEKAVAQGDIVTVFRFSPTARAHRVRFTAQGWWEQTGGLFGRSDRADPAFRPWSFASRVAREWKRVAGVRQCDASARFE
;
A
#
# COMPACT_ATOMS: atom_id res chain seq x y z
N MET A 1 -21.47 -4.21 17.21
CA MET A 1 -20.44 -5.26 17.01
C MET A 1 -19.08 -4.63 17.31
N SER A 2 -18.32 -5.16 18.27
CA SER A 2 -16.99 -4.63 18.62
C SER A 2 -16.05 -4.71 17.40
N THR A 3 -15.44 -3.60 17.00
CA THR A 3 -14.39 -3.58 15.96
C THR A 3 -13.17 -4.40 16.42
N ALA A 4 -12.60 -5.21 15.53
CA ALA A 4 -11.45 -6.06 15.86
C ALA A 4 -10.21 -5.20 16.15
N ARG A 5 -9.38 -5.62 17.11
CA ARG A 5 -8.10 -4.92 17.37
C ARG A 5 -7.14 -5.14 16.21
N ALA A 6 -6.57 -4.07 15.70
CA ALA A 6 -5.65 -4.12 14.57
C ALA A 6 -4.24 -3.62 14.92
N SER A 7 -3.20 -4.30 14.42
CA SER A 7 -1.84 -3.79 14.39
C SER A 7 -1.51 -3.33 12.98
N VAL A 8 -1.18 -2.04 12.81
CA VAL A 8 -0.71 -1.50 11.53
C VAL A 8 0.80 -1.60 11.49
N VAL A 9 1.33 -2.44 10.61
CA VAL A 9 2.76 -2.67 10.41
C VAL A 9 3.25 -1.82 9.24
N VAL A 10 4.27 -0.99 9.51
CA VAL A 10 4.98 -0.19 8.51
C VAL A 10 6.46 -0.58 8.52
N VAL A 11 6.95 -1.06 7.40
CA VAL A 11 8.39 -1.35 7.19
C VAL A 11 9.02 -0.19 6.44
N SER A 12 10.14 0.32 6.94
CA SER A 12 10.87 1.41 6.27
C SER A 12 12.38 1.23 6.32
N ARG A 13 13.05 1.58 5.21
CA ARG A 13 14.52 1.62 5.12
C ARG A 13 14.95 2.71 4.14
N GLY A 14 15.82 3.61 4.60
CA GLY A 14 16.36 4.73 3.84
C GLY A 14 15.35 5.81 3.47
N ARG A 15 14.18 5.86 4.14
CA ARG A 15 13.03 6.69 3.73
C ARG A 15 12.32 7.44 4.88
N PRO A 16 13.04 8.13 5.78
CA PRO A 16 12.47 8.73 6.99
C PRO A 16 11.31 9.72 6.71
N GLU A 17 11.41 10.55 5.67
CA GLU A 17 10.37 11.55 5.36
C GLU A 17 9.06 10.93 4.85
N LEU A 18 9.18 9.85 4.09
CA LEU A 18 8.01 9.12 3.60
C LEU A 18 7.34 8.37 4.74
N LEU A 19 8.13 7.72 5.60
CA LEU A 19 7.65 7.10 6.83
C LEU A 19 6.88 8.11 7.69
N ARG A 20 7.43 9.31 7.93
CA ARG A 20 6.72 10.37 8.68
C ARG A 20 5.39 10.73 8.04
N ARG A 21 5.34 10.87 6.71
CA ARG A 21 4.09 11.17 5.99
C ARG A 21 3.07 10.04 6.08
N CYS A 22 3.50 8.78 5.93
CA CYS A 22 2.66 7.60 6.09
C CYS A 22 2.05 7.54 7.49
N LEU A 23 2.90 7.71 8.51
CA LEU A 23 2.52 7.76 9.92
C LEU A 23 1.55 8.90 10.26
N THR A 24 1.75 10.10 9.70
CA THR A 24 0.77 11.19 9.81
C THR A 24 -0.59 10.81 9.22
N GLY A 25 -0.63 10.07 8.10
CA GLY A 25 -1.87 9.56 7.53
C GLY A 25 -2.54 8.49 8.39
N ILE A 26 -1.77 7.52 8.89
CA ILE A 26 -2.28 6.47 9.79
C ILE A 26 -2.87 7.08 11.07
N GLY A 27 -2.24 8.14 11.59
CA GLY A 27 -2.74 8.89 12.75
C GLY A 27 -4.12 9.54 12.56
N GLN A 28 -4.61 9.63 11.31
CA GLN A 28 -5.95 10.14 10.95
C GLN A 28 -6.94 9.02 10.60
N SER A 29 -6.61 7.76 10.91
CA SER A 29 -7.51 6.62 10.76
C SER A 29 -8.80 6.84 11.54
N CYS A 30 -9.95 6.49 10.94
CA CYS A 30 -11.25 6.47 11.62
C CYS A 30 -11.39 5.28 12.57
N HIS A 31 -10.62 4.20 12.38
CA HIS A 31 -10.60 3.04 13.28
C HIS A 31 -10.04 3.45 14.64
N ASP A 32 -10.67 3.04 15.73
CA ASP A 32 -10.36 3.47 17.10
C ASP A 32 -9.52 2.46 17.89
N ARG A 33 -9.64 1.16 17.57
CA ARG A 33 -8.95 0.07 18.26
C ARG A 33 -7.73 -0.45 17.49
N PHE A 34 -6.70 0.39 17.35
CA PHE A 34 -5.47 -0.02 16.66
C PHE A 34 -4.19 0.40 17.38
N GLU A 35 -3.10 -0.29 17.06
CA GLU A 35 -1.73 0.05 17.42
C GLU A 35 -0.88 0.24 16.16
N ILE A 36 0.25 0.93 16.28
CA ILE A 36 1.21 1.13 15.19
C ILE A 36 2.51 0.41 15.54
N VAL A 37 2.98 -0.44 14.63
CA VAL A 37 4.26 -1.14 14.69
C VAL A 37 5.14 -0.65 13.54
N VAL A 38 6.27 -0.04 13.87
CA VAL A 38 7.24 0.43 12.87
C VAL A 38 8.50 -0.40 12.96
N VAL A 39 8.86 -1.02 11.84
CA VAL A 39 10.10 -1.77 11.66
C VAL A 39 11.00 -0.95 10.77
N ALA A 40 12.09 -0.41 11.32
CA ALA A 40 12.90 0.57 10.59
C ALA A 40 14.39 0.50 10.90
N ASP A 41 15.17 1.00 9.93
CA ASP A 41 16.59 1.28 10.07
C ASP A 41 16.85 2.44 11.08
N PRO A 42 18.11 2.73 11.46
CA PRO A 42 18.40 3.78 12.43
C PRO A 42 17.83 5.16 12.06
N ALA A 43 17.83 5.50 10.77
CA ALA A 43 17.28 6.77 10.27
C ALA A 43 15.76 6.83 10.45
N GLY A 44 15.03 5.76 10.12
CA GLY A 44 13.59 5.68 10.35
C GLY A 44 13.22 5.67 11.83
N VAL A 45 13.99 4.97 12.68
CA VAL A 45 13.80 5.01 14.14
C VAL A 45 13.97 6.44 14.68
N ALA A 46 15.00 7.16 14.25
CA ALA A 46 15.21 8.55 14.62
C ALA A 46 14.04 9.44 14.15
N ALA A 47 13.54 9.24 12.92
CA ALA A 47 12.43 9.99 12.36
C ALA A 47 11.13 9.81 13.15
N VAL A 48 10.84 8.59 13.63
CA VAL A 48 9.68 8.31 14.51
C VAL A 48 9.88 8.92 15.89
N ARG A 49 11.09 8.82 16.48
CA ARG A 49 11.40 9.44 17.78
C ARG A 49 11.23 10.96 17.76
N ALA A 50 11.49 11.59 16.62
CA ALA A 50 11.24 13.01 16.40
C ALA A 50 9.75 13.35 16.15
N MET A 51 8.82 12.39 16.21
CA MET A 51 7.38 12.65 16.21
C MET A 51 6.90 12.83 17.64
N GLY A 52 6.01 13.79 17.90
CA GLY A 52 5.48 14.10 19.23
C GLY A 52 4.61 13.00 19.88
N TRP A 53 4.56 11.82 19.28
CA TRP A 53 3.79 10.66 19.74
C TRP A 53 4.58 9.34 19.60
N ALA A 54 5.91 9.40 19.53
CA ALA A 54 6.79 8.23 19.41
C ALA A 54 6.56 7.18 20.51
N ASN A 55 6.22 7.61 21.74
CA ASN A 55 5.93 6.74 22.88
C ASN A 55 4.63 5.93 22.73
N ARG A 56 3.84 6.17 21.68
CA ARG A 56 2.61 5.46 21.35
C ARG A 56 2.80 4.46 20.20
N VAL A 57 4.03 4.28 19.74
CA VAL A 57 4.39 3.43 18.60
C VAL A 57 5.34 2.35 19.09
N LYS A 58 5.10 1.10 18.67
CA LYS A 58 6.06 0.02 18.87
C LYS A 58 7.15 0.15 17.81
N LEU A 59 8.37 0.46 18.26
CA LEU A 59 9.55 0.50 17.39
C LEU A 59 10.33 -0.81 17.46
N VAL A 60 10.67 -1.32 16.29
CA VAL A 60 11.54 -2.49 16.07
C VAL A 60 12.70 -2.06 15.16
N ALA A 61 13.92 -2.11 15.68
CA ALA A 61 15.10 -1.79 14.88
C ALA A 61 15.40 -2.92 13.90
N PHE A 62 15.58 -2.61 12.62
CA PHE A 62 15.87 -3.57 11.57
C PHE A 62 16.57 -2.90 10.39
N ASP A 63 17.81 -3.28 10.12
CA ASP A 63 18.64 -2.70 9.05
C ASP A 63 19.18 -3.76 8.07
N ALA A 64 18.32 -4.71 7.71
CA ALA A 64 18.60 -5.63 6.61
C ALA A 64 17.70 -5.30 5.41
N ALA A 65 18.21 -5.44 4.19
CA ALA A 65 17.47 -5.21 2.96
C ALA A 65 16.54 -6.40 2.59
N ASN A 66 15.71 -6.84 3.53
CA ASN A 66 14.80 -7.98 3.39
C ASN A 66 13.39 -7.63 3.90
N ILE A 67 12.44 -7.43 2.98
CA ILE A 67 11.09 -7.00 3.33
C ILE A 67 10.30 -8.07 4.08
N SER A 68 10.42 -9.36 3.70
CA SER A 68 9.75 -10.47 4.38
C SER A 68 10.19 -10.58 5.83
N ALA A 69 11.50 -10.54 6.07
CA ALA A 69 12.05 -10.62 7.42
C ALA A 69 11.63 -9.41 8.28
N ALA A 70 11.61 -8.21 7.71
CA ALA A 70 11.11 -7.01 8.38
C ALA A 70 9.60 -7.10 8.69
N ARG A 71 8.78 -7.58 7.75
CA ARG A 71 7.35 -7.82 7.97
C ARG A 71 7.13 -8.82 9.10
N ASN A 72 7.89 -9.92 9.13
CA ASN A 72 7.81 -10.90 10.21
C ASN A 72 8.21 -10.33 11.57
N ALA A 73 9.25 -9.48 11.64
CA ALA A 73 9.61 -8.78 12.87
C ALA A 73 8.46 -7.88 13.35
N GLY A 74 7.76 -7.23 12.42
CA GLY A 74 6.55 -6.45 12.71
C GLY A 74 5.38 -7.32 13.20
N VAL A 75 5.18 -8.50 12.61
CA VAL A 75 4.17 -9.48 13.05
C VAL A 75 4.47 -9.98 14.46
N SER A 76 5.73 -10.28 14.79
CA SER A 76 6.13 -10.71 16.14
C SER A 76 5.87 -9.64 17.21
N ALA A 77 6.00 -8.36 16.85
CA ALA A 77 5.68 -7.25 17.76
C ALA A 77 4.19 -6.86 17.81
N SER A 78 3.37 -7.43 16.91
CA SER A 78 1.95 -7.13 16.79
C SER A 78 1.12 -7.93 17.79
N ALA A 79 0.24 -7.26 18.52
CA ALA A 79 -0.69 -7.85 19.49
C ALA A 79 -2.17 -7.70 19.10
N GLY A 80 -2.46 -7.04 17.97
CA GLY A 80 -3.78 -7.00 17.36
C GLY A 80 -4.19 -8.37 16.83
N GLU A 81 -5.49 -8.61 16.80
CA GLU A 81 -6.10 -9.82 16.23
C GLU A 81 -5.91 -9.84 14.70
N ILE A 82 -5.94 -8.64 14.09
CA ILE A 82 -5.67 -8.41 12.67
C ILE A 82 -4.36 -7.66 12.52
N VAL A 83 -3.51 -8.09 11.58
CA VAL A 83 -2.29 -7.37 11.20
C VAL A 83 -2.50 -6.79 9.81
N ALA A 84 -2.47 -5.47 9.70
CA ALA A 84 -2.59 -4.73 8.45
C ALA A 84 -1.23 -4.17 8.02
N PHE A 85 -0.88 -4.32 6.75
CA PHE A 85 0.37 -3.86 6.17
C PHE A 85 0.11 -2.66 5.26
N ILE A 86 1.00 -1.67 5.37
CA ILE A 86 1.06 -0.52 4.49
C ILE A 86 2.52 -0.11 4.28
N ASP A 87 2.87 0.23 3.04
CA ASP A 87 4.24 0.67 2.73
C ASP A 87 4.52 2.09 3.24
N ASP A 88 5.78 2.38 3.54
CA ASP A 88 6.21 3.70 4.03
C ASP A 88 6.01 4.85 3.03
N ASP A 89 5.84 4.56 1.75
CA ASP A 89 5.56 5.53 0.69
C ASP A 89 4.08 5.58 0.27
N ALA A 90 3.21 4.89 1.02
CA ALA A 90 1.77 4.97 0.90
C ALA A 90 1.14 5.88 1.99
N VAL A 91 -0.08 6.35 1.73
CA VAL A 91 -0.90 7.09 2.69
C VAL A 91 -2.32 6.51 2.67
N PRO A 92 -2.87 6.08 3.80
CA PRO A 92 -4.22 5.53 3.85
C PRO A 92 -5.27 6.64 3.76
N GLU A 93 -6.38 6.37 3.08
CA GLU A 93 -7.59 7.18 3.28
C GLU A 93 -8.10 7.00 4.73
N PRO A 94 -8.76 7.99 5.35
CA PRO A 94 -9.17 7.92 6.76
C PRO A 94 -9.99 6.69 7.13
N THR A 95 -10.92 6.25 6.27
CA THR A 95 -11.75 5.06 6.52
C THR A 95 -11.03 3.74 6.24
N TRP A 96 -9.78 3.77 5.76
CA TRP A 96 -9.05 2.60 5.26
C TRP A 96 -9.04 1.43 6.24
N LEU A 97 -8.54 1.64 7.46
CA LEU A 97 -8.36 0.55 8.41
C LEU A 97 -9.71 -0.05 8.85
N ALA A 98 -10.69 0.81 9.15
CA ALA A 98 -12.06 0.38 9.52
C ALA A 98 -12.69 -0.51 8.44
N ARG A 99 -12.49 -0.16 7.17
CA ARG A 99 -13.00 -0.94 6.05
C ARG A 99 -12.22 -2.21 5.81
N LEU A 100 -10.90 -2.14 5.91
CA LEU A 100 -10.03 -3.28 5.68
C LEU A 100 -10.26 -4.37 6.75
N THR A 101 -10.55 -3.97 7.98
CA THR A 101 -10.79 -4.90 9.10
C THR A 101 -12.24 -5.38 9.20
N ALA A 102 -13.20 -4.67 8.62
CA ALA A 102 -14.62 -5.03 8.70
C ALA A 102 -14.95 -6.48 8.28
N PRO A 103 -14.40 -7.04 7.17
CA PRO A 103 -14.69 -8.41 6.77
C PRO A 103 -14.31 -9.48 7.80
N PHE A 104 -13.40 -9.19 8.74
CA PHE A 104 -12.96 -10.14 9.75
C PHE A 104 -13.99 -10.36 10.89
N CYS A 105 -15.14 -9.71 10.85
CA CYS A 105 -16.29 -10.12 11.68
C CYS A 105 -16.74 -11.55 11.34
N ASP A 106 -16.55 -11.97 10.09
CA ASP A 106 -16.68 -13.35 9.65
C ASP A 106 -15.40 -14.12 10.00
N ARG A 107 -15.53 -15.16 10.85
CA ARG A 107 -14.40 -16.00 11.28
C ARG A 107 -13.76 -16.77 10.13
N ALA A 108 -14.50 -17.01 9.04
CA ALA A 108 -13.96 -17.68 7.84
C ALA A 108 -13.04 -16.77 7.01
N VAL A 109 -13.08 -15.44 7.21
CA VAL A 109 -12.17 -14.52 6.54
C VAL A 109 -10.83 -14.50 7.26
N GLU A 110 -9.79 -14.91 6.54
CA GLU A 110 -8.41 -15.02 7.02
C GLU A 110 -7.51 -13.91 6.46
N ALA A 111 -7.88 -13.35 5.30
CA ALA A 111 -7.16 -12.25 4.67
C ALA A 111 -8.12 -11.26 3.97
N ALA A 112 -7.73 -10.00 3.94
CA ALA A 112 -8.43 -8.96 3.19
C ALA A 112 -7.44 -7.99 2.54
N GLY A 113 -7.74 -7.47 1.35
CA GLY A 113 -6.92 -6.43 0.73
C GLY A 113 -7.76 -5.36 0.06
N GLY A 114 -7.18 -4.17 -0.06
CA GLY A 114 -7.85 -2.99 -0.58
C GLY A 114 -7.28 -2.51 -1.91
N TYR A 115 -7.94 -1.54 -2.52
CA TYR A 115 -7.47 -0.93 -3.77
C TYR A 115 -6.33 0.08 -3.51
N VAL A 116 -5.43 0.19 -4.49
CA VAL A 116 -4.25 1.05 -4.42
C VAL A 116 -4.37 2.13 -5.48
N ILE A 117 -4.43 3.38 -5.05
CA ILE A 117 -4.45 4.56 -5.91
C ILE A 117 -3.01 4.94 -6.24
N GLY A 118 -2.73 5.19 -7.52
CA GLY A 118 -1.40 5.56 -7.98
C GLY A 118 -1.07 7.04 -7.78
N ARG A 119 0.12 7.42 -8.24
CA ARG A 119 0.76 8.74 -8.02
C ARG A 119 -0.05 10.01 -8.35
N ASN A 120 -1.09 9.93 -9.19
CA ASN A 120 -1.93 11.10 -9.45
C ASN A 120 -3.00 11.32 -8.36
N GLY A 121 -3.13 10.36 -7.44
CA GLY A 121 -4.11 10.37 -6.36
C GLY A 121 -5.55 10.19 -6.84
N ILE A 122 -5.75 9.62 -8.04
CA ILE A 122 -7.07 9.42 -8.65
C ILE A 122 -7.18 8.04 -9.28
N SER A 123 -6.26 7.70 -10.19
CA SER A 123 -6.34 6.45 -10.95
C SER A 123 -5.81 5.28 -10.11
N PHE A 124 -6.49 4.15 -10.19
CA PHE A 124 -6.02 2.93 -9.54
C PHE A 124 -4.73 2.43 -10.19
N GLN A 125 -3.74 2.16 -9.35
CA GLN A 125 -2.56 1.38 -9.70
C GLN A 125 -2.91 -0.10 -9.63
N TRP A 126 -3.56 -0.52 -8.54
CA TRP A 126 -3.97 -1.91 -8.33
C TRP A 126 -5.43 -2.00 -7.90
N ARG A 127 -6.09 -3.00 -8.47
CA ARG A 127 -7.42 -3.51 -8.09
C ARG A 127 -7.31 -5.02 -7.86
N ALA A 128 -8.43 -5.71 -7.68
CA ALA A 128 -8.46 -7.16 -7.55
C ALA A 128 -7.72 -7.87 -8.68
N ARG A 129 -6.91 -8.85 -8.31
CA ARG A 129 -6.08 -9.66 -9.19
C ARG A 129 -6.02 -11.09 -8.70
N ALA A 130 -5.73 -11.99 -9.62
CA ALA A 130 -5.38 -13.38 -9.33
C ALA A 130 -4.01 -13.68 -9.94
N VAL A 131 -3.27 -14.61 -9.35
CA VAL A 131 -1.96 -15.05 -9.83
C VAL A 131 -2.01 -16.52 -10.24
N ASP A 132 -1.33 -16.87 -11.31
CA ASP A 132 -1.09 -18.26 -11.67
C ASP A 132 0.09 -18.86 -10.89
N ARG A 133 0.41 -20.12 -11.19
CA ARG A 133 1.55 -20.83 -10.58
C ARG A 133 2.92 -20.34 -11.08
N THR A 134 2.95 -19.47 -12.10
CA THR A 134 4.18 -18.90 -12.67
C THR A 134 4.45 -17.48 -12.17
N GLY A 135 3.53 -16.87 -11.43
CA GLY A 135 3.67 -15.53 -10.86
C GLY A 135 3.07 -14.42 -11.72
N PHE A 136 2.40 -14.76 -12.83
CA PHE A 136 1.69 -13.78 -13.64
C PHE A 136 0.34 -13.44 -13.02
N LYS A 137 0.11 -12.13 -12.88
CA LYS A 137 -1.12 -11.58 -12.30
C LYS A 137 -2.08 -11.12 -13.39
N VAL A 138 -3.32 -11.57 -13.32
CA VAL A 138 -4.43 -11.16 -14.19
C VAL A 138 -5.46 -10.35 -13.39
N PRO A 139 -6.13 -9.36 -14.01
CA PRO A 139 -7.19 -8.61 -13.33
C PRO A 139 -8.39 -9.51 -13.03
N VAL A 140 -9.04 -9.29 -11.88
CA VAL A 140 -10.35 -9.86 -11.54
C VAL A 140 -11.35 -8.70 -11.51
N PRO A 141 -12.12 -8.48 -12.59
CA PRO A 141 -13.03 -7.33 -12.67
C PRO A 141 -14.12 -7.39 -11.60
N HIS A 142 -14.41 -6.24 -10.99
CA HIS A 142 -15.53 -6.08 -10.07
C HIS A 142 -16.07 -4.66 -10.16
N ALA A 143 -17.40 -4.53 -10.25
CA ALA A 143 -18.07 -3.26 -10.52
C ALA A 143 -18.62 -2.56 -9.26
N SER A 144 -18.78 -3.29 -8.15
CA SER A 144 -19.32 -2.75 -6.90
C SER A 144 -18.22 -2.23 -5.97
N ASP A 145 -18.62 -1.37 -5.03
CA ASP A 145 -17.77 -0.87 -3.95
C ASP A 145 -17.82 -1.77 -2.69
N ALA A 146 -18.70 -2.78 -2.69
CA ALA A 146 -18.86 -3.72 -1.59
C ALA A 146 -17.68 -4.71 -1.47
N PRO A 147 -17.34 -5.18 -0.26
CA PRO A 147 -16.42 -6.30 -0.10
C PRO A 147 -16.93 -7.56 -0.83
N PHE A 148 -16.03 -8.31 -1.46
CA PHE A 148 -16.39 -9.52 -2.20
C PHE A 148 -15.30 -10.61 -2.12
N THR A 149 -15.68 -11.87 -2.38
CA THR A 149 -14.70 -12.92 -2.67
C THR A 149 -14.36 -12.87 -4.15
N PRO A 150 -13.09 -12.67 -4.52
CA PRO A 150 -12.69 -12.67 -5.93
C PRO A 150 -12.79 -14.06 -6.55
N GLU A 151 -13.51 -14.15 -7.66
CA GLU A 151 -13.56 -15.33 -8.51
C GLU A 151 -12.32 -15.35 -9.42
N ALA A 152 -11.35 -16.19 -9.06
CA ALA A 152 -10.13 -16.35 -9.86
C ALA A 152 -10.40 -17.24 -11.08
N PRO A 153 -9.81 -16.93 -12.26
CA PRO A 153 -9.82 -17.84 -13.41
C PRO A 153 -9.20 -19.20 -13.07
N GLU A 154 -9.51 -20.22 -13.87
CA GLU A 154 -8.89 -21.54 -13.73
C GLU A 154 -7.35 -21.45 -13.71
N GLY A 155 -6.72 -22.24 -12.84
CA GLY A 155 -5.27 -22.23 -12.63
C GLY A 155 -4.72 -21.01 -11.87
N HIS A 156 -5.58 -20.08 -11.44
CA HIS A 156 -5.19 -18.91 -10.68
C HIS A 156 -5.76 -18.92 -9.25
N VAL A 157 -5.14 -18.15 -8.37
CA VAL A 157 -5.63 -17.87 -7.02
C VAL A 157 -5.67 -16.37 -6.76
N PRO A 158 -6.63 -15.86 -5.97
CA PRO A 158 -6.65 -14.46 -5.59
C PRO A 158 -5.38 -14.01 -4.88
N VAL A 159 -4.94 -12.78 -5.14
CA VAL A 159 -3.77 -12.18 -4.48
C VAL A 159 -4.07 -10.82 -3.92
N LEU A 160 -3.38 -10.49 -2.83
CA LEU A 160 -3.36 -9.17 -2.22
C LEU A 160 -2.07 -8.43 -2.61
N GLU A 161 -2.08 -7.11 -2.48
CA GLU A 161 -0.89 -6.29 -2.69
C GLU A 161 -0.28 -5.94 -1.32
N GLY A 162 1.03 -6.13 -1.15
CA GLY A 162 1.70 -5.98 0.15
C GLY A 162 1.62 -4.56 0.74
N THR A 163 1.31 -3.58 -0.10
CA THR A 163 1.09 -2.17 0.28
C THR A 163 -0.28 -1.92 0.91
N ASN A 164 -1.25 -2.84 0.76
CA ASN A 164 -2.62 -2.70 1.24
C ASN A 164 -3.28 -4.08 1.44
N CYS A 165 -2.83 -4.77 2.49
CA CYS A 165 -3.37 -6.08 2.87
C CYS A 165 -3.47 -6.21 4.38
N ALA A 166 -4.33 -7.11 4.83
CA ALA A 166 -4.48 -7.48 6.22
C ALA A 166 -4.73 -8.99 6.33
N PHE A 167 -4.29 -9.57 7.44
CA PHE A 167 -4.45 -10.98 7.74
C PHE A 167 -4.82 -11.15 9.21
N ARG A 168 -5.49 -12.26 9.55
CA ARG A 168 -5.54 -12.68 10.95
C ARG A 168 -4.12 -12.93 11.45
N ARG A 169 -3.81 -12.42 12.63
CA ARG A 169 -2.51 -12.65 13.26
C ARG A 169 -2.27 -14.15 13.47
N SER A 170 -3.29 -14.88 13.91
CA SER A 170 -3.24 -16.33 14.11
C SER A 170 -2.84 -17.08 12.84
N THR A 171 -3.30 -16.62 11.68
CA THR A 171 -2.98 -17.23 10.38
C THR A 171 -1.57 -16.91 9.93
N LEU A 172 -1.13 -15.66 10.07
CA LEU A 172 0.29 -15.33 9.86
C LEU A 172 1.20 -16.15 10.77
N ALA A 173 0.85 -16.29 12.05
CA ALA A 173 1.64 -17.04 13.01
C ALA A 173 1.71 -18.53 12.64
N ARG A 174 0.56 -19.16 12.38
CA ARG A 174 0.48 -20.57 11.99
C ARG A 174 1.23 -20.87 10.69
N MET A 175 1.15 -19.98 9.70
CA MET A 175 1.81 -20.15 8.39
C MET A 175 3.30 -19.76 8.37
N GLY A 176 3.87 -19.33 9.50
CA GLY A 176 5.24 -18.84 9.60
C GLY A 176 5.51 -17.49 8.92
N GLY A 177 4.45 -16.72 8.63
CA GLY A 177 4.53 -15.39 8.04
C GLY A 177 4.99 -15.36 6.58
N PHE A 178 5.77 -14.35 6.25
CA PHE A 178 6.38 -14.14 4.93
C PHE A 178 7.68 -14.93 4.82
N ASP A 179 7.93 -15.60 3.70
CA ASP A 179 9.15 -16.38 3.50
C ASP A 179 10.37 -15.44 3.34
N PRO A 180 11.37 -15.45 4.26
CA PRO A 180 12.54 -14.58 4.19
C PRO A 180 13.43 -14.80 2.96
N GLY A 181 13.23 -15.90 2.22
CA GLY A 181 13.85 -16.12 0.92
C GLY A 181 13.45 -15.08 -0.12
N PHE A 182 12.29 -14.44 0.03
CA PHE A 182 11.84 -13.31 -0.79
C PHE A 182 12.30 -11.98 -0.19
N ARG A 183 13.53 -11.55 -0.50
CA ARG A 183 14.07 -10.28 0.03
C ARG A 183 13.31 -9.05 -0.46
N PHE A 184 12.70 -9.15 -1.63
CA PHE A 184 11.83 -8.16 -2.27
C PHE A 184 11.07 -8.84 -3.41
N TYR A 185 9.86 -8.39 -3.72
CA TYR A 185 9.00 -8.90 -4.81
C TYR A 185 8.48 -10.33 -4.56
N LEU A 186 7.19 -10.55 -4.84
CA LEU A 186 6.47 -11.83 -4.71
C LEU A 186 6.32 -12.39 -3.29
N ASP A 187 6.76 -11.71 -2.25
CA ASP A 187 6.64 -12.22 -0.88
C ASP A 187 5.19 -12.30 -0.39
N GLU A 188 4.37 -11.29 -0.69
CA GLU A 188 2.94 -11.33 -0.43
C GLU A 188 2.22 -12.34 -1.34
N THR A 189 2.73 -12.52 -2.55
CA THR A 189 2.16 -13.40 -3.56
C THR A 189 2.35 -14.87 -3.15
N ASP A 190 3.55 -15.25 -2.69
CA ASP A 190 3.82 -16.55 -2.07
C ASP A 190 2.85 -16.83 -0.92
N LEU A 191 2.70 -15.87 0.00
CA LEU A 191 1.79 -16.02 1.14
C LEU A 191 0.35 -16.26 0.71
N CYS A 192 -0.15 -15.52 -0.29
CA CYS A 192 -1.50 -15.73 -0.84
C CYS A 192 -1.66 -17.11 -1.49
N VAL A 193 -0.65 -17.58 -2.24
CA VAL A 193 -0.69 -18.93 -2.84
C VAL A 193 -0.68 -20.01 -1.77
N ARG A 194 0.12 -19.86 -0.71
CA ARG A 194 0.09 -20.77 0.44
C ARG A 194 -1.26 -20.76 1.15
N LEU A 195 -1.84 -19.57 1.36
CA LEU A 195 -3.14 -19.40 2.01
C LEU A 195 -4.26 -20.07 1.20
N ALA A 196 -4.25 -19.91 -0.12
CA ALA A 196 -5.23 -20.51 -1.01
C ALA A 196 -5.21 -22.05 -0.97
N ARG A 197 -4.04 -22.67 -0.77
CA ARG A 197 -3.90 -24.14 -0.62
C ARG A 197 -4.60 -24.67 0.64
N GLU A 198 -4.82 -23.83 1.64
CA GLU A 198 -5.57 -24.18 2.86
C GLU A 198 -7.08 -23.97 2.71
N GLY A 199 -7.56 -23.47 1.56
CA GLY A 199 -8.97 -23.15 1.34
C GLY A 199 -9.48 -21.95 2.16
N ALA A 200 -8.57 -21.11 2.66
CA ALA A 200 -8.88 -20.00 3.55
C ALA A 200 -9.60 -18.84 2.85
N GLY A 201 -10.52 -18.18 3.56
CA GLY A 201 -11.32 -17.09 3.02
C GLY A 201 -10.52 -15.80 2.81
N LEU A 202 -10.52 -15.31 1.57
CA LEU A 202 -9.91 -14.02 1.20
C LEU A 202 -10.98 -13.08 0.65
N ARG A 203 -10.95 -11.82 1.11
CA ARG A 203 -11.86 -10.76 0.63
C ARG A 203 -11.09 -9.61 -0.02
N ILE A 204 -11.67 -9.03 -1.06
CA ILE A 204 -11.23 -7.74 -1.59
C ILE A 204 -12.20 -6.66 -1.11
N VAL A 205 -11.66 -5.53 -0.67
CA VAL A 205 -12.40 -4.39 -0.11
C VAL A 205 -12.12 -3.13 -0.96
N PRO A 206 -12.91 -2.87 -2.03
CA PRO A 206 -12.67 -1.75 -2.95
C PRO A 206 -12.51 -0.38 -2.29
N MET A 207 -13.23 -0.18 -1.18
CA MET A 207 -13.31 1.05 -0.42
C MET A 207 -12.24 1.22 0.67
N ALA A 208 -11.41 0.21 0.92
CA ALA A 208 -10.22 0.29 1.77
C ALA A 208 -9.04 0.80 0.94
N GLN A 209 -8.94 2.11 0.74
CA GLN A 209 -8.02 2.69 -0.24
C GLN A 209 -6.76 3.30 0.39
N VAL A 210 -5.63 3.10 -0.28
CA VAL A 210 -4.36 3.80 0.01
C VAL A 210 -3.84 4.51 -1.24
N HIS A 211 -3.15 5.63 -1.06
CA HIS A 211 -2.46 6.38 -2.12
C HIS A 211 -0.98 6.04 -2.10
N HIS A 212 -0.47 5.41 -3.15
CA HIS A 212 0.91 4.97 -3.25
C HIS A 212 1.74 5.90 -4.14
N GLY A 213 2.83 6.44 -3.57
CA GLY A 213 3.63 7.50 -4.16
C GLY A 213 4.69 7.05 -5.17
N TYR A 214 5.15 5.79 -5.09
CA TYR A 214 6.37 5.30 -5.75
C TYR A 214 7.62 6.12 -5.39
N ALA A 215 8.28 5.76 -4.30
CA ALA A 215 9.51 6.41 -3.85
C ALA A 215 10.79 5.91 -4.54
N ALA A 216 11.84 6.74 -4.53
CA ALA A 216 13.19 6.29 -4.85
C ALA A 216 13.72 5.33 -3.76
N SER A 217 14.64 4.45 -4.13
CA SER A 217 15.34 3.51 -3.25
C SER A 217 16.64 3.02 -3.91
N ASP A 218 17.40 2.18 -3.22
CA ASP A 218 18.57 1.49 -3.79
C ASP A 218 18.24 0.76 -5.11
N ARG A 219 16.98 0.31 -5.26
CA ARG A 219 16.49 -0.45 -6.43
C ARG A 219 15.86 0.44 -7.50
N ARG A 220 15.62 1.73 -7.23
CA ARG A 220 14.81 2.59 -8.11
C ARG A 220 15.17 4.09 -7.97
N ALA A 221 15.45 4.75 -9.08
CA ALA A 221 15.72 6.18 -9.13
C ALA A 221 14.44 7.04 -8.93
N ALA A 222 14.61 8.36 -8.79
CA ALA A 222 13.51 9.30 -8.55
C ALA A 222 12.53 9.43 -9.74
N ASP A 223 13.01 9.23 -10.96
CA ASP A 223 12.20 9.14 -12.19
C ASP A 223 11.49 7.78 -12.35
N ARG A 224 11.79 6.85 -11.42
CA ARG A 224 11.31 5.47 -11.30
C ARG A 224 12.03 4.47 -12.19
N ALA A 225 13.13 4.85 -12.86
CA ALA A 225 13.97 3.90 -13.55
C ALA A 225 14.51 2.87 -12.53
N PRO A 226 14.38 1.56 -12.81
CA PRO A 226 15.00 0.55 -11.95
C PRO A 226 16.53 0.67 -12.00
N ARG A 227 17.17 0.46 -10.85
CA ARG A 227 18.64 0.45 -10.72
C ARG A 227 19.22 -0.95 -10.73
N SER A 228 18.41 -1.95 -10.36
CA SER A 228 18.74 -3.37 -10.43
C SER A 228 17.44 -4.18 -10.46
N LEU A 229 17.48 -5.31 -11.15
CA LEU A 229 16.42 -6.33 -11.19
C LEU A 229 16.83 -7.62 -10.47
N GLU A 230 17.95 -7.61 -9.75
CA GLU A 230 18.53 -8.80 -9.13
C GLU A 230 17.60 -9.48 -8.11
N ASP A 231 17.04 -8.72 -7.16
CA ASP A 231 16.07 -9.30 -6.22
C ASP A 231 14.78 -9.78 -6.92
N ILE A 232 14.38 -9.14 -8.03
CA ILE A 232 13.21 -9.57 -8.82
C ILE A 232 13.50 -10.95 -9.45
N GLY A 233 14.66 -11.10 -10.09
CA GLY A 233 15.09 -12.38 -10.66
C GLY A 233 15.21 -13.47 -9.58
N ALA A 234 15.83 -13.14 -8.45
CA ALA A 234 16.07 -14.11 -7.38
C ALA A 234 14.77 -14.58 -6.69
N SER A 235 13.85 -13.65 -6.45
CA SER A 235 12.53 -13.98 -5.91
C SER A 235 11.67 -14.74 -6.92
N LEU A 236 11.78 -14.43 -8.21
CA LEU A 236 11.09 -15.21 -9.24
C LEU A 236 11.59 -16.66 -9.29
N ALA A 237 12.90 -16.89 -9.30
CA ALA A 237 13.45 -18.24 -9.29
C ALA A 237 12.97 -19.05 -8.08
N LEU A 238 12.94 -18.43 -6.90
CA LEU A 238 12.39 -19.06 -5.70
C LEU A 238 10.88 -19.34 -5.82
N PHE A 239 10.09 -18.38 -6.32
CA PHE A 239 8.66 -18.55 -6.55
C PHE A 239 8.36 -19.72 -7.49
N LEU A 240 9.04 -19.76 -8.63
CA LEU A 240 8.87 -20.81 -9.64
C LEU A 240 9.20 -22.18 -9.07
N ARG A 241 10.32 -22.34 -8.36
CA ARG A 241 10.69 -23.59 -7.68
C ARG A 241 9.65 -24.06 -6.65
N LYS A 242 8.91 -23.12 -6.04
CA LYS A 242 7.92 -23.41 -4.99
C LYS A 242 6.53 -23.70 -5.52
N HIS A 243 6.16 -23.13 -6.67
CA HIS A 243 4.77 -23.13 -7.15
C HIS A 243 4.60 -23.65 -8.57
N ALA A 244 5.52 -23.38 -9.50
CA ALA A 244 5.40 -23.78 -10.89
C ALA A 244 5.73 -25.28 -11.07
N PRO A 245 5.09 -25.95 -12.05
CA PRO A 245 5.52 -27.28 -12.44
C PRO A 245 6.88 -27.21 -13.16
N GLU A 246 7.69 -28.26 -13.02
CA GLU A 246 9.08 -28.28 -13.51
C GLU A 246 9.19 -28.00 -15.01
N HIS A 247 8.29 -28.57 -15.82
CA HIS A 247 8.26 -28.38 -17.26
C HIS A 247 7.97 -26.92 -17.69
N ALA A 248 7.38 -26.10 -16.81
CA ALA A 248 7.03 -24.71 -17.11
C ALA A 248 8.11 -23.70 -16.68
N LEU A 249 9.13 -24.11 -15.94
CA LEU A 249 10.12 -23.19 -15.34
C LEU A 249 10.86 -22.34 -16.38
N ALA A 250 11.33 -22.98 -17.47
CA ALA A 250 12.08 -22.30 -18.52
C ALA A 250 11.23 -21.28 -19.29
N ALA A 251 10.01 -21.67 -19.67
CA ALA A 251 9.06 -20.79 -20.34
C ALA A 251 8.67 -19.60 -19.44
N ALA A 252 8.33 -19.86 -18.18
CA ALA A 252 8.00 -18.82 -17.22
C ALA A 252 9.15 -17.82 -17.01
N ARG A 253 10.40 -18.29 -16.87
CA ARG A 253 11.58 -17.41 -16.80
C ARG A 253 11.66 -16.51 -18.03
N ALA A 254 11.52 -17.07 -19.23
CA ALA A 254 11.60 -16.32 -20.49
C ALA A 254 10.51 -15.25 -20.58
N ASP A 255 9.26 -15.59 -20.22
CA ASP A 255 8.14 -14.66 -20.23
C ASP A 255 8.32 -13.50 -19.24
N HIS A 256 8.80 -13.80 -18.03
CA HIS A 256 9.07 -12.77 -17.02
C HIS A 256 10.22 -11.86 -17.43
N ARG A 257 11.28 -12.43 -18.01
CA ARG A 257 12.39 -11.65 -18.58
C ARG A 257 11.90 -10.70 -19.66
N GLU A 258 11.05 -11.17 -20.57
CA GLU A 258 10.48 -10.32 -21.62
C GLU A 258 9.53 -9.27 -21.03
N ALA A 259 8.78 -9.59 -19.98
CA ALA A 259 7.97 -8.61 -19.26
C ALA A 259 8.84 -7.49 -18.64
N GLN A 260 10.00 -7.84 -18.06
CA GLN A 260 10.98 -6.85 -17.59
C GLN A 260 11.53 -6.03 -18.74
N ARG A 261 11.92 -6.65 -19.86
CA ARG A 261 12.40 -5.96 -21.05
C ARG A 261 11.39 -4.94 -21.57
N ARG A 262 10.12 -5.32 -21.74
CA ARG A 262 9.03 -4.41 -22.13
C ARG A 262 8.87 -3.24 -21.14
N ALA A 263 9.06 -3.48 -19.84
CA ALA A 263 9.01 -2.42 -18.84
C ALA A 263 10.18 -1.44 -18.97
N LEU A 264 11.40 -1.95 -19.12
CA LEU A 264 12.60 -1.15 -19.34
C LEU A 264 12.52 -0.32 -20.62
N LEU A 265 12.01 -0.90 -21.72
CA LEU A 265 11.80 -0.17 -22.98
C LEU A 265 10.84 1.01 -22.81
N ARG A 266 9.81 0.90 -21.97
CA ARG A 266 8.95 2.06 -21.65
C ARG A 266 9.70 3.14 -20.89
N HIS A 267 10.64 2.80 -20.01
CA HIS A 267 11.49 3.79 -19.35
C HIS A 267 12.44 4.46 -20.35
N MET A 268 13.01 3.69 -21.28
CA MET A 268 13.85 4.20 -22.36
C MET A 268 13.10 5.19 -23.27
N VAL A 269 11.89 4.82 -23.73
CA VAL A 269 11.03 5.70 -24.55
C VAL A 269 10.66 7.00 -23.80
N ASN A 270 10.54 6.95 -22.48
CA ASN A 270 10.26 8.12 -21.65
C ASN A 270 11.52 8.93 -21.29
N GLY A 271 12.69 8.58 -21.82
CA GLY A 271 13.96 9.27 -21.59
C GLY A 271 14.62 9.00 -20.23
N ALA A 272 14.16 7.98 -19.50
CA ALA A 272 14.68 7.63 -18.17
C ALA A 272 15.81 6.57 -18.20
N LEU A 273 16.02 5.91 -19.33
CA LEU A 273 17.07 4.92 -19.55
C LEU A 273 17.64 5.07 -20.96
N GLU A 274 18.91 4.71 -21.13
CA GLU A 274 19.56 4.53 -22.42
C GLU A 274 19.48 3.06 -22.89
N PRO A 275 19.69 2.76 -24.19
CA PRO A 275 19.69 1.38 -24.68
C PRO A 275 20.64 0.44 -23.93
N ARG A 276 21.83 0.94 -23.53
CA ARG A 276 22.82 0.16 -22.75
C ARG A 276 22.30 -0.22 -21.37
N ASP A 277 21.48 0.63 -20.74
CA ASP A 277 20.95 0.37 -19.40
C ASP A 277 19.94 -0.76 -19.44
N VAL A 278 19.16 -0.90 -20.52
CA VAL A 278 18.21 -2.00 -20.70
C VAL A 278 18.93 -3.35 -20.65
N ALA A 279 20.04 -3.48 -21.38
CA ALA A 279 20.84 -4.70 -21.39
C ALA A 279 21.46 -4.99 -20.01
N ALA A 280 22.11 -4.00 -19.41
CA ALA A 280 22.74 -4.14 -18.10
C ALA A 280 21.74 -4.52 -16.99
N LEU A 281 20.53 -3.95 -17.02
CA LEU A 281 19.47 -4.28 -16.05
C LEU A 281 18.93 -5.70 -16.27
N LEU A 282 18.78 -6.15 -17.52
CA LEU A 282 18.41 -7.55 -17.79
C LEU A 282 19.49 -8.53 -17.33
N GLU A 283 20.77 -8.19 -17.44
CA GLU A 283 21.84 -9.03 -16.87
C GLU A 283 21.75 -9.12 -15.34
N THR A 284 21.37 -8.03 -14.65
CA THR A 284 21.14 -8.09 -13.20
C THR A 284 19.98 -9.02 -12.85
N PHE A 285 18.93 -9.08 -13.68
CA PHE A 285 17.83 -10.02 -13.53
C PHE A 285 18.33 -11.47 -13.65
N GLU A 286 19.15 -11.77 -14.66
CA GLU A 286 19.69 -13.13 -14.84
C GLU A 286 20.57 -13.56 -13.67
N ARG A 287 21.51 -12.70 -13.22
CA ARG A 287 22.33 -12.99 -12.04
C ARG A 287 21.48 -13.24 -10.80
N GLY A 288 20.45 -12.42 -10.62
CA GLY A 288 19.46 -12.60 -9.58
C GLY A 288 18.78 -13.96 -9.66
N PHE A 289 18.29 -14.34 -10.84
CA PHE A 289 17.62 -15.61 -11.07
C PHE A 289 18.52 -16.80 -10.68
N GLU A 290 19.77 -16.84 -11.14
CA GLU A 290 20.73 -17.88 -10.77
C GLU A 290 20.99 -17.91 -9.26
N ALA A 291 21.17 -16.75 -8.62
CA ALA A 291 21.31 -16.67 -7.17
C ALA A 291 20.05 -17.18 -6.43
N GLY A 292 18.86 -16.96 -6.99
CA GLY A 292 17.59 -17.46 -6.47
C GLY A 292 17.42 -18.98 -6.58
N LEU A 293 17.99 -19.61 -7.60
CA LEU A 293 18.05 -21.08 -7.72
C LEU A 293 18.88 -21.69 -6.58
N ALA A 294 19.93 -20.99 -6.14
CA ALA A 294 20.77 -21.42 -5.01
C ALA A 294 20.17 -21.12 -3.62
N ARG A 295 19.10 -20.32 -3.51
CA ARG A 295 18.46 -20.03 -2.22
C ARG A 295 17.83 -21.31 -1.64
N ALA A 296 17.91 -21.44 -0.31
CA ALA A 296 17.22 -22.51 0.41
C ALA A 296 15.71 -22.47 0.13
N LEU A 297 15.12 -23.63 -0.18
CA LEU A 297 13.69 -23.75 -0.48
C LEU A 297 12.94 -24.17 0.78
N SER A 298 12.28 -23.22 1.43
CA SER A 298 11.41 -23.49 2.57
C SER A 298 10.01 -23.87 2.08
N ARG A 299 9.69 -25.17 2.08
CA ARG A 299 8.33 -25.65 1.76
C ARG A 299 7.35 -25.37 2.88
N GLU A 300 7.82 -25.48 4.12
CA GLU A 300 7.11 -25.12 5.34
C GLU A 300 7.97 -24.14 6.13
N LEU A 301 7.33 -23.12 6.72
CA LEU A 301 7.98 -22.15 7.57
C LEU A 301 7.62 -22.47 9.02
N PRO A 302 8.57 -22.37 9.98
CA PRO A 302 8.23 -22.52 11.38
C PRO A 302 7.22 -21.45 11.79
N PRO A 303 6.24 -21.77 12.66
CA PRO A 303 5.28 -20.78 13.13
C PRO A 303 5.97 -19.57 13.77
N LEU A 304 5.41 -18.37 13.56
CA LEU A 304 5.91 -17.17 14.25
C LEU A 304 5.52 -17.21 15.72
N PRO A 305 6.37 -16.66 16.61
CA PRO A 305 6.09 -16.64 18.04
C PRO A 305 4.86 -15.78 18.37
N ALA A 306 4.32 -16.02 19.57
CA ALA A 306 3.35 -15.15 20.21
C ALA A 306 3.90 -13.71 20.35
N PRO A 307 3.03 -12.68 20.49
CA PRO A 307 3.50 -11.31 20.65
C PRO A 307 4.49 -11.18 21.80
N ASP A 308 5.64 -10.57 21.56
CA ASP A 308 6.63 -10.27 22.59
C ASP A 308 6.24 -9.06 23.46
N ARG A 309 5.24 -8.29 23.01
CA ARG A 309 4.77 -7.05 23.65
C ARG A 309 3.25 -6.99 23.70
N PRO A 310 2.65 -6.46 24.78
CA PRO A 310 1.20 -6.28 24.87
C PRO A 310 0.69 -5.29 23.82
N PHE A 311 -0.62 -5.31 23.57
CA PHE A 311 -1.27 -4.31 22.70
C PHE A 311 -1.04 -2.91 23.25
N LEU A 312 -0.54 -2.00 22.42
CA LEU A 312 -0.30 -0.60 22.75
C LEU A 312 -1.30 0.26 21.96
N PRO A 313 -2.49 0.55 22.51
CA PRO A 313 -3.47 1.37 21.83
C PRO A 313 -2.84 2.70 21.39
N PHE A 314 -3.16 3.15 20.18
CA PHE A 314 -2.73 4.44 19.68
C PHE A 314 -3.79 5.51 20.02
N PRO A 315 -3.66 6.27 21.14
CA PRO A 315 -4.68 7.24 21.50
C PRO A 315 -4.67 8.42 20.53
N ARG A 316 -5.86 8.87 20.17
CA ARG A 316 -6.10 10.00 19.26
C ARG A 316 -6.73 11.19 20.01
N PRO A 317 -6.04 11.81 20.99
CA PRO A 317 -6.64 12.78 21.91
C PRO A 317 -7.19 14.04 21.22
N ALA A 318 -6.71 14.36 20.00
CA ALA A 318 -7.17 15.50 19.24
C ALA A 318 -7.99 15.13 18.00
N PHE A 319 -8.31 13.86 17.71
CA PHE A 319 -8.97 13.48 16.45
C PHE A 319 -10.48 13.72 16.49
N SER A 320 -10.95 14.73 15.75
CA SER A 320 -12.36 15.01 15.61
C SER A 320 -13.02 14.09 14.60
N GLY A 321 -12.28 13.52 13.64
CA GLY A 321 -12.77 12.71 12.52
C GLY A 321 -13.79 13.43 11.60
N VAL A 322 -13.99 14.74 11.77
CA VAL A 322 -14.91 15.53 10.94
C VAL A 322 -14.21 15.86 9.62
N SER A 323 -14.85 15.54 8.50
CA SER A 323 -14.31 15.89 7.18
C SER A 323 -14.54 17.37 6.89
N ARG A 324 -13.47 18.16 6.83
CA ARG A 324 -13.53 19.58 6.49
C ARG A 324 -13.09 19.84 5.06
N LYS A 325 -13.94 20.55 4.33
CA LYS A 325 -13.63 21.08 3.00
C LYS A 325 -13.13 22.53 3.10
N VAL A 326 -11.96 22.79 2.52
CA VAL A 326 -11.39 24.14 2.36
C VAL A 326 -11.17 24.38 0.88
N ALA A 327 -11.69 25.47 0.32
CA ALA A 327 -11.58 25.72 -1.12
C ALA A 327 -11.24 27.18 -1.42
N GLY A 328 -10.41 27.41 -2.43
CA GLY A 328 -10.13 28.75 -2.93
C GLY A 328 -9.37 28.76 -4.25
N ARG A 329 -9.23 29.97 -4.79
CA ARG A 329 -8.47 30.23 -6.03
C ARG A 329 -6.96 30.12 -5.76
N LEU A 330 -6.16 30.05 -6.82
CA LEU A 330 -4.70 29.90 -6.72
C LEU A 330 -4.03 30.95 -5.82
N TRP A 331 -4.46 32.21 -5.91
CA TRP A 331 -3.90 33.33 -5.15
C TRP A 331 -4.24 33.28 -3.64
N ALA A 332 -5.21 32.45 -3.23
CA ALA A 332 -5.55 32.28 -1.81
C ALA A 332 -4.65 31.28 -1.08
N GLY A 333 -3.56 30.80 -1.69
CA GLY A 333 -2.74 29.69 -1.20
C GLY A 333 -2.33 29.79 0.28
N ALA A 334 -1.79 30.93 0.71
CA ALA A 334 -1.36 31.12 2.10
C ALA A 334 -2.52 31.06 3.10
N ARG A 335 -3.67 31.66 2.75
CA ARG A 335 -4.90 31.62 3.57
C ARG A 335 -5.46 30.20 3.66
N LEU A 336 -5.51 29.47 2.55
CA LEU A 336 -6.00 28.09 2.52
C LEU A 336 -5.11 27.16 3.35
N ARG A 337 -3.79 27.35 3.29
CA ARG A 337 -2.83 26.60 4.10
C ARG A 337 -3.06 26.83 5.60
N ARG A 338 -3.12 28.09 6.04
CA ARG A 338 -3.38 28.42 7.46
C ARG A 338 -4.71 27.85 7.96
N ALA A 339 -5.75 27.89 7.11
CA ALA A 339 -7.05 27.30 7.44
C ALA A 339 -6.97 25.77 7.57
N ALA A 340 -6.19 25.11 6.71
CA ALA A 340 -5.97 23.67 6.77
C ALA A 340 -5.16 23.28 8.01
N GLU A 341 -4.06 23.98 8.31
CA GLU A 341 -3.23 23.75 9.50
C GLU A 341 -4.05 23.89 10.79
N LYS A 342 -4.86 24.94 10.89
CA LYS A 342 -5.77 25.13 12.04
C LYS A 342 -6.75 23.97 12.20
N ALA A 343 -7.37 23.53 11.11
CA ALA A 343 -8.35 22.45 11.16
C ALA A 343 -7.70 21.08 11.44
N VAL A 344 -6.52 20.79 10.89
CA VAL A 344 -5.75 19.59 11.24
C VAL A 344 -5.37 19.58 12.71
N ALA A 345 -4.96 20.73 13.27
CA ALA A 345 -4.66 20.85 14.70
C ALA A 345 -5.90 20.63 15.60
N GLN A 346 -7.10 20.84 15.06
CA GLN A 346 -8.39 20.53 15.71
C GLN A 346 -8.82 19.07 15.52
N GLY A 347 -8.07 18.27 14.76
CA GLY A 347 -8.39 16.87 14.50
C GLY A 347 -9.21 16.57 13.27
N ASP A 348 -9.50 17.57 12.47
CA ASP A 348 -10.35 17.41 11.29
C ASP A 348 -9.59 16.69 10.17
N ILE A 349 -10.33 15.90 9.38
CA ILE A 349 -9.85 15.35 8.12
C ILE A 349 -10.00 16.42 7.06
N VAL A 350 -8.91 17.11 6.71
CA VAL A 350 -8.98 18.28 5.82
C VAL A 350 -8.72 17.91 4.37
N THR A 351 -9.59 18.38 3.47
CA THR A 351 -9.34 18.41 2.02
C THR A 351 -9.35 19.84 1.50
N VAL A 352 -8.23 20.26 0.91
CA VAL A 352 -8.01 21.56 0.30
C VAL A 352 -8.19 21.47 -1.21
N PHE A 353 -9.07 22.29 -1.79
CA PHE A 353 -9.26 22.42 -3.23
C PHE A 353 -8.66 23.72 -3.75
N ARG A 354 -7.75 23.60 -4.72
CA ARG A 354 -7.09 24.76 -5.33
C ARG A 354 -6.97 24.60 -6.85
N PHE A 355 -7.82 25.32 -7.58
CA PHE A 355 -7.92 25.23 -9.04
C PHE A 355 -7.43 26.48 -9.75
N SER A 356 -6.68 26.25 -10.84
CA SER A 356 -6.29 27.25 -11.84
C SER A 356 -7.34 27.37 -12.95
N PRO A 357 -7.49 28.51 -13.65
CA PRO A 357 -8.41 28.63 -14.80
C PRO A 357 -7.82 27.99 -16.07
N THR A 358 -7.47 26.70 -16.01
CA THR A 358 -6.84 25.96 -17.12
C THR A 358 -7.49 24.59 -17.32
N ALA A 359 -7.05 23.86 -18.35
CA ALA A 359 -7.41 22.46 -18.60
C ALA A 359 -6.41 21.45 -17.97
N ARG A 360 -5.52 21.87 -17.06
CA ARG A 360 -4.54 20.98 -16.43
C ARG A 360 -5.23 19.81 -15.74
N ALA A 361 -4.72 18.60 -15.94
CA ALA A 361 -5.24 17.41 -15.30
C ALA A 361 -5.19 17.50 -13.77
N HIS A 362 -6.24 16.98 -13.13
CA HIS A 362 -6.37 16.96 -11.67
C HIS A 362 -5.34 16.05 -11.01
N ARG A 363 -4.93 16.43 -9.80
CA ARG A 363 -4.03 15.64 -8.95
C ARG A 363 -4.45 15.76 -7.50
N VAL A 364 -4.30 14.66 -6.77
CA VAL A 364 -4.47 14.60 -5.32
C VAL A 364 -3.17 14.17 -4.68
N ARG A 365 -2.81 14.81 -3.57
CA ARG A 365 -1.68 14.40 -2.73
C ARG A 365 -2.00 14.62 -1.27
N PHE A 366 -1.37 13.86 -0.39
CA PHE A 366 -1.35 14.12 1.04
C PHE A 366 -0.09 14.90 1.41
N THR A 367 -0.23 15.95 2.21
CA THR A 367 0.90 16.80 2.62
C THR A 367 1.59 16.22 3.86
N ALA A 368 2.86 16.59 4.08
CA ALA A 368 3.58 16.22 5.30
C ALA A 368 2.92 16.80 6.56
N GLN A 369 2.20 17.91 6.41
CA GLN A 369 1.46 18.58 7.47
C GLN A 369 0.06 17.97 7.72
N GLY A 370 -0.35 16.93 6.98
CA GLY A 370 -1.53 16.14 7.33
C GLY A 370 -2.85 16.55 6.69
N TRP A 371 -2.87 17.16 5.49
CA TRP A 371 -4.12 17.35 4.75
C TRP A 371 -4.03 16.85 3.31
N TRP A 372 -5.19 16.59 2.73
CA TRP A 372 -5.32 16.24 1.32
C TRP A 372 -5.37 17.50 0.46
N GLU A 373 -4.45 17.66 -0.48
CA GLU A 373 -4.47 18.75 -1.45
C GLU A 373 -4.93 18.23 -2.80
N GLN A 374 -6.00 18.84 -3.32
CA GLN A 374 -6.53 18.61 -4.65
C GLN A 374 -6.23 19.82 -5.54
N THR A 375 -5.43 19.61 -6.58
CA THR A 375 -4.94 20.68 -7.48
C THR A 375 -5.16 20.34 -8.95
N GLY A 376 -5.28 21.36 -9.79
CA GLY A 376 -5.41 21.17 -11.24
C GLY A 376 -6.04 22.36 -11.95
N GLY A 377 -6.49 22.11 -13.17
CA GLY A 377 -7.31 23.01 -13.96
C GLY A 377 -8.78 22.94 -13.53
N LEU A 378 -9.44 24.10 -13.51
CA LEU A 378 -10.88 24.22 -13.32
C LEU A 378 -11.63 23.43 -14.42
N PHE A 379 -11.09 23.45 -15.64
CA PHE A 379 -11.68 22.83 -16.82
C PHE A 379 -11.08 21.48 -17.20
N GLY A 380 -10.05 21.03 -16.47
CA GLY A 380 -9.31 19.82 -16.81
C GLY A 380 -10.02 18.54 -16.37
N ARG A 381 -9.65 17.42 -16.99
CA ARG A 381 -10.07 16.09 -16.58
C ARG A 381 -9.63 15.73 -15.15
N SER A 382 -10.44 14.91 -14.47
CA SER A 382 -10.05 14.29 -13.18
C SER A 382 -9.59 12.86 -13.39
N ASP A 383 -10.47 12.04 -13.95
CA ASP A 383 -10.13 10.69 -14.38
C ASP A 383 -9.53 10.72 -15.80
N ARG A 384 -8.79 9.67 -16.18
CA ARG A 384 -8.25 9.54 -17.54
C ARG A 384 -9.35 9.34 -18.58
N ALA A 385 -10.47 8.75 -18.19
CA ALA A 385 -11.64 8.56 -19.04
C ALA A 385 -12.50 9.82 -19.22
N ASP A 386 -12.29 10.87 -18.41
CA ASP A 386 -13.00 12.13 -18.58
C ASP A 386 -12.55 12.85 -19.87
N PRO A 387 -13.43 13.66 -20.49
CA PRO A 387 -13.04 14.60 -21.53
C PRO A 387 -11.90 15.52 -21.08
N ALA A 388 -10.95 15.79 -21.96
CA ALA A 388 -9.78 16.62 -21.65
C ALA A 388 -10.16 18.04 -21.19
N PHE A 389 -11.28 18.56 -21.69
CA PHE A 389 -11.85 19.84 -21.31
C PHE A 389 -13.33 19.69 -20.96
N ARG A 390 -13.77 20.37 -19.89
CA ARG A 390 -15.19 20.53 -19.56
C ARG A 390 -15.41 21.88 -18.87
N PRO A 391 -16.41 22.68 -19.28
CA PRO A 391 -16.71 23.94 -18.64
C PRO A 391 -17.29 23.67 -17.24
N TRP A 392 -16.59 24.14 -16.20
CA TRP A 392 -17.04 24.05 -14.82
C TRP A 392 -17.10 25.44 -14.20
N SER A 393 -18.12 25.68 -13.36
CA SER A 393 -18.01 26.73 -12.35
C SER A 393 -17.09 26.23 -11.23
N PHE A 394 -16.47 27.14 -10.49
CA PHE A 394 -15.60 26.75 -9.38
C PHE A 394 -16.35 25.92 -8.33
N ALA A 395 -17.59 26.32 -8.01
CA ALA A 395 -18.43 25.61 -7.05
C ALA A 395 -18.78 24.19 -7.52
N SER A 396 -19.19 24.03 -8.80
CA SER A 396 -19.54 22.71 -9.32
C SER A 396 -18.32 21.78 -9.44
N ARG A 397 -17.14 22.34 -9.78
CA ARG A 397 -15.88 21.60 -9.76
C ARG A 397 -15.55 21.07 -8.37
N VAL A 398 -15.62 21.95 -7.35
CA VAL A 398 -15.37 21.56 -5.95
C VAL A 398 -16.39 20.52 -5.48
N ALA A 399 -17.68 20.69 -5.80
CA ALA A 399 -18.74 19.76 -5.41
C ALA A 399 -18.52 18.36 -6.00
N ARG A 400 -18.14 18.27 -7.29
CA ARG A 400 -17.79 17.01 -7.95
C ARG A 400 -16.65 16.28 -7.24
N GLU A 401 -15.54 16.98 -7.04
CA GLU A 401 -14.34 16.36 -6.46
C GLU A 401 -14.52 16.03 -4.97
N TRP A 402 -15.37 16.77 -4.25
CA TRP A 402 -15.79 16.42 -2.90
C TRP A 402 -16.64 15.15 -2.88
N LYS A 403 -17.65 15.05 -3.75
CA LYS A 403 -18.50 13.85 -3.88
C LYS A 403 -17.66 12.59 -4.14
N ARG A 404 -16.63 12.69 -4.97
CA ARG A 404 -15.73 11.57 -5.29
C ARG A 404 -14.99 11.00 -4.07
N VAL A 405 -14.63 11.84 -3.10
CA VAL A 405 -13.81 11.42 -1.94
C VAL A 405 -14.62 11.32 -0.64
N ALA A 406 -15.87 11.78 -0.63
CA ALA A 406 -16.72 11.78 0.55
C ALA A 406 -16.81 10.39 1.18
N GLY A 407 -17.00 9.37 0.34
CA GLY A 407 -17.08 7.98 0.78
C GLY A 407 -15.84 7.51 1.53
N VAL A 408 -14.63 7.98 1.25
CA VAL A 408 -13.39 7.46 1.89
C VAL A 408 -12.84 8.38 3.00
N ARG A 409 -13.44 9.56 3.20
CA ARG A 409 -12.94 10.60 4.13
C ARG A 409 -13.90 10.96 5.25
N GLN A 410 -15.09 10.38 5.26
CA GLN A 410 -16.09 10.57 6.31
C GLN A 410 -16.01 9.41 7.28
N CYS A 411 -15.60 9.69 8.53
CA CYS A 411 -15.78 8.73 9.60
C CYS A 411 -17.28 8.68 9.94
N ASP A 412 -17.86 7.49 10.04
CA ASP A 412 -19.25 7.35 10.48
C ASP A 412 -19.41 7.95 11.89
N ALA A 413 -20.39 8.85 12.03
CA ALA A 413 -20.74 9.45 13.32
C ALA A 413 -21.44 8.43 14.25
N SER A 414 -22.03 7.37 13.68
CA SER A 414 -22.73 6.29 14.40
C SER A 414 -21.80 5.29 15.11
N ALA A 415 -20.49 5.37 14.91
CA ALA A 415 -19.50 4.57 15.65
C ALA A 415 -18.97 5.28 16.91
N ARG A 416 -19.59 6.41 17.33
CA ARG A 416 -19.12 7.24 18.46
C ARG A 416 -19.93 7.12 19.76
N PHE A 417 -20.85 6.18 19.83
CA PHE A 417 -21.68 5.90 21.02
C PHE A 417 -21.87 4.38 21.03
N GLU A 418 -21.59 3.61 22.09
CA GLU A 418 -21.56 3.85 23.54
C GLU A 418 -20.31 3.25 24.20
#